data_AF-A0AAU5PCN3-F1
#
_entry.id   AF-A0AAU5PCN3-F1
#
_cell.length_a   1.000
_cell.length_b   1.000
_cell.length_c   1.000
_cell.angle_alpha   90.00
_cell.angle_beta   90.00
_cell.angle_gamma   90.00
#
_symmetry.space_group_name_H-M   'P 1'
#
loop_
_entity.id
_entity.type
_entity.pdbx_description
1 polymer ?
#
loop_
_entity_poly.entity_id
_entity_poly.type
_entity_poly.pdbx_seq_one_letter_code
_entity_poly.pdbx_strand_id
1 'polypeptide(L)' 'MTARVRVCRACDQVIEDPEDGVIVLHHESSSGPGWDVWAHRDHADDVDVIDRDLLRIMTRVLVSRHLRGV' A
#
# COMPACT_ATOMS: atom_id res chain seq x y z
N MET A 1 22.50 -0.37 13.30
CA MET A 1 21.18 -0.03 12.70
C MET A 1 21.23 -0.46 11.25
N THR A 2 20.39 -1.40 10.82
CA THR A 2 20.24 -1.73 9.40
C THR A 2 19.45 -0.60 8.74
N ALA A 3 20.03 0.07 7.73
CA ALA A 3 19.28 1.02 6.93
C ALA A 3 18.16 0.27 6.23
N ARG A 4 16.89 0.61 6.51
CA ARG A 4 15.78 0.05 5.73
C ARG A 4 15.83 0.67 4.35
N VAL A 5 16.01 -0.18 3.34
CA VAL A 5 15.85 0.19 1.93
C VAL A 5 14.40 0.65 1.75
N ARG A 6 14.22 1.87 1.25
CA ARG A 6 12.91 2.41 0.86
C ARG A 6 12.71 2.12 -0.62
N VAL A 7 11.54 1.62 -0.99
CA VAL A 7 11.18 1.30 -2.38
C VAL A 7 9.90 2.06 -2.71
N CYS A 8 9.89 2.74 -3.85
CA CYS A 8 8.71 3.43 -4.33
C CYS A 8 7.65 2.41 -4.78
N ARG A 9 6.46 2.47 -4.19
CA ARG A 9 5.38 1.54 -4.49
C ARG A 9 4.81 1.65 -5.91
N ALA A 10 4.96 2.81 -6.55
CA ALA A 10 4.43 3.07 -7.89
C ALA A 10 5.33 2.51 -9.01
N CYS A 11 6.65 2.60 -8.87
CA CYS A 11 7.60 2.19 -9.92
C CYS A 11 8.53 1.03 -9.53
N ASP A 12 8.40 0.50 -8.31
CA ASP A 12 9.19 -0.59 -7.73
C ASP A 12 10.71 -0.33 -7.67
N GLN A 13 11.15 0.91 -7.84
CA GLN A 13 12.55 1.32 -7.74
C GLN A 13 12.92 1.71 -6.31
N VAL A 14 14.20 1.56 -5.97
CA VAL A 14 14.76 2.02 -4.69
C VAL A 14 14.78 3.55 -4.68
N ILE A 15 14.39 4.14 -3.54
CA ILE A 15 14.51 5.58 -3.29
C ILE A 15 15.94 5.81 -2.78
N GLU A 16 16.81 6.30 -3.67
CA GLU A 16 18.23 6.53 -3.35
C GLU A 16 18.45 7.79 -2.50
N ASP A 17 17.69 8.86 -2.77
CA ASP A 17 17.67 10.08 -1.96
C ASP A 17 16.60 9.98 -0.86
N PRO A 18 16.99 9.92 0.43
CA PRO A 18 16.03 9.87 1.52
C PRO A 18 15.02 11.03 1.56
N GLU A 19 15.36 12.20 0.99
CA GLU A 19 14.50 13.38 0.97
C GLU A 19 13.42 13.32 -0.13
N ASP A 20 13.62 12.48 -1.14
CA ASP A 20 12.63 12.22 -2.19
C ASP A 20 11.54 11.22 -1.72
N GLY A 21 11.85 10.42 -0.70
CA GLY A 21 10.91 9.48 -0.13
C GLY A 21 9.80 10.15 0.69
N VAL A 22 8.55 9.93 0.32
CA VAL A 22 7.36 10.30 1.10
C VAL A 22 6.57 9.07 1.52
N ILE A 23 5.96 9.11 2.71
CA ILE A 23 5.06 8.05 3.18
C ILE A 23 3.66 8.33 2.62
N VAL A 24 3.11 7.37 1.87
CA VAL A 24 1.77 7.49 1.23
C VAL A 24 0.71 6.66 1.94
N LEU A 25 1.12 5.66 2.71
CA LEU A 25 0.23 4.85 3.53
C LEU A 25 0.96 4.41 4.80
N HIS A 26 0.26 4.48 5.92
CA HIS A 26 0.67 3.84 7.17
C HIS A 26 -0.44 2.86 7.58
N HIS A 27 -0.14 1.57 7.62
CA HIS A 27 -1.15 0.57 7.92
C HIS A 27 -1.29 0.37 9.45
N GLU A 28 -2.27 1.03 10.06
CA GLU A 28 -2.47 1.07 11.52
C GLU A 28 -2.86 -0.28 12.18
N SER A 29 -3.41 -1.22 11.41
CA SER A 29 -4.07 -2.41 11.98
C SER A 29 -3.17 -3.62 12.20
N SER A 30 -1.85 -3.47 12.09
CA SER A 30 -0.98 -4.58 12.46
C SER A 30 0.40 -4.12 12.96
N SER A 31 0.97 -4.90 13.86
CA SER A 31 2.11 -4.48 14.68
C SER A 31 3.43 -4.95 14.08
N GLY A 32 4.41 -4.06 13.89
CA GLY A 32 5.80 -4.43 13.60
C GLY A 32 6.65 -3.37 12.86
N PRO A 33 7.83 -3.74 12.35
CA PRO A 33 8.64 -2.97 11.39
C PRO A 33 8.32 -3.28 9.91
N GLY A 34 8.17 -2.26 9.04
CA GLY A 34 7.93 -2.43 7.58
C GLY A 34 6.58 -1.93 7.02
N TRP A 35 5.92 -0.99 7.71
CA TRP A 35 4.50 -0.64 7.52
C TRP A 35 4.25 0.59 6.66
N ASP A 36 5.27 1.43 6.57
CA ASP A 36 5.21 2.65 5.79
C ASP A 36 5.38 2.27 4.33
N VAL A 37 4.35 2.55 3.54
CA VAL A 37 4.45 2.50 2.08
C VAL A 37 5.10 3.80 1.64
N TRP A 38 6.23 3.68 0.95
CA TRP A 38 6.98 4.82 0.45
C TRP A 38 6.72 5.03 -1.04
N ALA A 39 6.80 6.28 -1.48
CA ALA A 39 6.86 6.65 -2.88
C ALA A 39 7.93 7.74 -3.08
N HIS A 40 8.46 7.87 -4.29
CA HIS A 40 9.07 9.14 -4.71
C HIS A 40 8.01 10.23 -4.63
N ARG A 41 8.43 11.47 -4.39
CA ARG A 41 7.50 12.59 -4.24
C ARG A 41 6.61 12.77 -5.48
N ASP A 42 7.20 12.59 -6.66
CA ASP A 42 6.50 12.71 -7.94
C ASP A 42 5.49 11.57 -8.21
N HIS A 43 5.61 10.44 -7.51
CA HIS A 43 4.72 9.29 -7.66
C HIS A 43 3.73 9.15 -6.50
N ALA A 44 3.68 10.12 -5.59
CA ALA A 44 2.84 10.01 -4.40
C ALA A 44 1.35 9.77 -4.76
N ASP A 45 0.88 10.46 -5.79
CA ASP A 45 -0.51 10.37 -6.28
C ASP A 45 -0.75 9.15 -7.20
N ASP A 46 0.30 8.48 -7.68
CA ASP A 46 0.20 7.32 -8.56
C ASP A 46 0.07 6.00 -7.77
N VAL A 47 0.29 6.03 -6.46
CA VAL A 47 0.11 4.85 -5.61
C VAL A 47 -1.38 4.60 -5.42
N ASP A 48 -1.88 3.52 -6.04
CA ASP A 48 -3.25 3.06 -5.80
C ASP A 48 -3.37 2.55 -4.35
N VAL A 49 -3.99 3.38 -3.50
CA VAL A 49 -4.26 3.06 -2.09
C VAL A 49 -5.35 2.01 -1.93
N ILE A 50 -6.11 1.71 -2.99
CA ILE A 50 -7.12 0.67 -3.01
C ILE A 50 -6.71 -0.37 -4.04
N ASP A 51 -6.21 -1.51 -3.58
CA ASP A 51 -6.00 -2.66 -4.46
C ASP A 51 -7.33 -3.06 -5.12
N ARG A 52 -7.46 -2.81 -6.43
CA ARG A 52 -8.69 -3.03 -7.19
C ARG A 52 -9.08 -4.49 -7.27
N ASP A 53 -8.11 -5.40 -7.28
CA ASP A 53 -8.39 -6.83 -7.30
C ASP A 53 -8.88 -7.30 -5.94
N LEU A 54 -8.26 -6.83 -4.86
CA LEU A 54 -8.75 -7.05 -3.49
C LEU A 54 -10.17 -6.50 -3.32
N LEU A 55 -10.41 -5.24 -3.73
CA LEU A 55 -11.74 -4.63 -3.68
C LEU A 55 -12.76 -5.46 -4.46
N ARG A 56 -12.40 -5.93 -5.65
CA ARG A 56 -13.27 -6.78 -6.49
C ARG A 56 -13.58 -8.11 -5.83
N ILE A 57 -12.59 -8.76 -5.22
CA ILE A 57 -12.76 -10.03 -4.50
C ILE A 57 -13.65 -9.81 -3.27
N MET A 58 -13.36 -8.80 -2.46
CA MET A 58 -14.16 -8.46 -1.27
C MET A 58 -15.61 -8.17 -1.66
N THR A 59 -15.83 -7.39 -2.71
CA THR A 59 -17.18 -7.09 -3.23
C THR A 59 -17.91 -8.37 -3.62
N ARG A 60 -17.25 -9.29 -4.34
CA ARG A 60 -17.84 -10.58 -4.71
C ARG A 60 -18.23 -11.41 -3.49
N VAL A 61 -17.35 -11.47 -2.48
CA VAL A 61 -17.62 -12.21 -1.24
C VAL A 61 -18.81 -11.61 -0.51
N LEU A 62 -18.85 -10.28 -0.33
CA LEU A 62 -19.93 -9.58 0.37
C LEU A 62 -21.27 -9.77 -0.34
N VAL A 63 -21.32 -9.60 -1.66
CA VAL A 63 -22.53 -9.85 -2.45
C VAL A 63 -22.95 -11.31 -2.33
N SER A 64 -22.01 -12.26 -2.41
CA SER A 64 -22.34 -13.67 -2.23
C SER A 64 -22.85 -14.00 -0.83
N ARG A 65 -22.37 -13.33 0.24
CA ARG A 65 -22.88 -13.53 1.61
C ARG A 65 -24.29 -13.00 1.74
N HIS A 66 -24.53 -11.78 1.23
CA HIS A 66 -25.86 -11.18 1.19
C HIS A 66 -26.86 -12.07 0.43
N LEU A 67 -26.50 -12.57 -0.74
CA LEU A 67 -27.34 -13.49 -1.53
C LEU A 67 -27.55 -14.85 -0.88
N ARG A 68 -26.63 -15.30 0.00
CA ARG A 68 -26.74 -16.56 0.75
C ARG A 68 -27.43 -16.40 2.11
N GLY A 69 -27.85 -15.19 2.48
CA GLY A 69 -28.60 -14.93 3.70
C GLY A 69 -27.82 -15.14 5.02
N VAL A 70 -26.48 -15.01 4.99
CA VAL A 70 -25.60 -15.09 6.17
C VAL A 70 -25.21 -13.71 6.65
#